data_AF-A0A4U6N8K1-F1
#
_entry.id   AF-A0A4U6N8K1-F1
#
_cell.length_a   1.000
_cell.length_b   1.000
_cell.length_c   1.000
_cell.angle_alpha   90.00
_cell.angle_beta   90.00
_cell.angle_gamma   90.00
#
_symmetry.space_group_name_H-M   'P 1'
#
loop_
_entity.id
_entity.type
_entity.pdbx_description
1 polymer ?
#
loop_
_entity_poly.entity_id
_entity_poly.type
_entity_poly.pdbx_seq_one_letter_code
_entity_poly.pdbx_strand_id
1 'polypeptide(L)'
;MRVLAAMSGGVDSAVAAARAVEAGHDVVGVHLALSRMPGTLRTGSRGCCTIEDSRDAWRACDILGIPYYVWDFSERFKEDVVDDFIAEYAAGRTPNPCMRCNERIKFAALLEKALALGFDAVCTGHYAKVVEDADGNPELHRAADWAKDQSYVLGVLTHEQLKHSMFPLAETPSKAEVRAEAERRGLSVANKPDSHDICFIPDGDTRGWLEERIDLTEGDILDVDGEKIGSHPGANAFTVGQRRGLKLGTPAADGKPRFVLEIRPKQNEVVVGPEHLLAIDEMRGIKVSWAGLPIDEVRTGAEFDCMAQVRAHGDPVAARAVVEVGDDGNQHLVVRLVEPMRGVAPGQTVVLYQGTRVLGQATIDSARSALRPELAATQA
;
A
#
# COMPACT_ATOMS: atom_id res chain seq x y z
N MET A 1 29.12 -4.02 -5.88
CA MET A 1 28.19 -2.87 -5.91
C MET A 1 28.31 -2.12 -4.61
N ARG A 2 28.08 -0.82 -4.65
CA ARG A 2 27.88 0.06 -3.50
C ARG A 2 26.39 0.15 -3.21
N VAL A 3 25.96 -0.35 -2.05
CA VAL A 3 24.54 -0.58 -1.73
C VAL A 3 24.13 0.27 -0.55
N LEU A 4 23.04 1.01 -0.70
CA LEU A 4 22.43 1.76 0.39
C LEU A 4 21.34 0.91 1.05
N ALA A 5 21.57 0.43 2.26
CA ALA A 5 20.58 -0.34 3.02
C ALA A 5 19.63 0.59 3.79
N ALA A 6 18.34 0.54 3.49
CA ALA A 6 17.31 1.26 4.23
C ALA A 6 17.00 0.54 5.56
N MET A 7 17.50 1.10 6.65
CA MET A 7 17.44 0.54 8.00
C MET A 7 16.25 1.10 8.77
N SER A 8 15.20 0.30 8.94
CA SER A 8 13.98 0.71 9.66
C SER A 8 14.07 0.59 11.18
N GLY A 9 15.16 0.01 11.70
CA GLY A 9 15.28 -0.39 13.11
C GLY A 9 14.53 -1.70 13.43
N GLY A 10 14.01 -2.39 12.41
CA GLY A 10 13.38 -3.71 12.53
C GLY A 10 14.29 -4.85 12.06
N VAL A 11 13.95 -6.07 12.47
CA VAL A 11 14.74 -7.28 12.19
C VAL A 11 14.94 -7.52 10.70
N ASP A 12 13.91 -7.31 9.88
CA ASP A 12 13.96 -7.58 8.44
C ASP A 12 15.02 -6.70 7.74
N SER A 13 15.02 -5.40 8.02
CA SER A 13 16.03 -4.49 7.45
C SER A 13 17.46 -4.81 7.89
N ALA A 14 17.64 -5.24 9.14
CA ALA A 14 18.96 -5.58 9.68
C ALA A 14 19.51 -6.87 9.05
N VAL A 15 18.69 -7.90 8.90
CA VAL A 15 19.09 -9.16 8.24
C VAL A 15 19.32 -8.94 6.74
N ALA A 16 18.48 -8.13 6.08
CA ALA A 16 18.69 -7.77 4.68
C ALA A 16 20.05 -7.10 4.46
N ALA A 17 20.40 -6.12 5.29
CA ALA A 17 21.71 -5.47 5.24
C ALA A 17 22.86 -6.46 5.52
N ALA A 18 22.69 -7.35 6.51
CA ALA A 18 23.68 -8.37 6.84
C ALA A 18 23.95 -9.31 5.66
N ARG A 19 22.90 -9.75 4.95
CA ARG A 19 23.03 -10.58 3.74
C ARG A 19 23.69 -9.84 2.58
N ALA A 20 23.41 -8.53 2.42
CA ALA A 20 24.08 -7.72 1.41
C ALA A 20 25.60 -7.58 1.70
N VAL A 21 25.99 -7.42 2.98
CA VAL A 21 27.41 -7.43 3.39
C VAL A 21 28.05 -8.78 3.11
N GLU A 22 27.38 -9.87 3.48
CA GLU A 22 27.89 -11.24 3.26
C GLU A 22 28.05 -11.59 1.78
N ALA A 23 27.20 -11.04 0.91
CA ALA A 23 27.33 -11.12 -0.54
C ALA A 23 28.52 -10.31 -1.11
N GLY A 24 29.30 -9.63 -0.25
CA GLY A 24 30.51 -8.89 -0.64
C GLY A 24 30.24 -7.49 -1.20
N HIS A 25 29.09 -6.90 -0.90
CA HIS A 25 28.79 -5.52 -1.30
C HIS A 25 29.40 -4.48 -0.35
N ASP A 26 29.70 -3.29 -0.88
CA ASP A 26 30.06 -2.12 -0.07
C ASP A 26 28.77 -1.49 0.45
N VAL A 27 28.36 -1.85 1.67
CA VAL A 27 27.06 -1.48 2.23
C VAL A 27 27.18 -0.26 3.13
N VAL A 28 26.27 0.70 2.94
CA VAL A 28 26.06 1.82 3.86
C VAL A 28 24.62 1.76 4.37
N GLY A 29 24.43 1.81 5.69
CA GLY A 29 23.11 1.89 6.30
C GLY A 29 22.58 3.33 6.33
N VAL A 30 21.28 3.49 6.07
CA VAL A 30 20.59 4.77 6.24
C VAL A 30 19.25 4.57 6.95
N HIS A 31 18.96 5.43 7.92
CA HIS A 31 17.64 5.53 8.52
C HIS A 31 16.92 6.78 8.00
N LEU A 32 15.64 6.65 7.71
CA LEU A 32 14.79 7.75 7.25
C LEU A 32 14.03 8.35 8.43
N ALA A 33 14.37 9.59 8.78
CA ALA A 33 13.57 10.38 9.70
C ALA A 33 12.35 10.95 8.94
N LEU A 34 11.17 10.36 9.18
CA LEU A 34 9.93 10.69 8.47
C LEU A 34 8.94 11.54 9.29
N SER A 35 9.16 11.73 10.59
CA SER A 35 8.28 12.53 11.44
C SER A 35 9.05 13.63 12.18
N ARG A 36 8.55 14.87 12.05
CA ARG A 36 8.96 16.04 12.85
C ARG A 36 8.02 16.34 14.02
N MET A 37 6.94 15.56 14.21
CA MET A 37 5.86 15.93 15.14
C MET A 37 6.35 16.05 16.60
N PRO A 38 6.44 17.27 17.15
CA PRO A 38 6.84 17.49 18.54
C PRO A 38 5.82 16.88 19.51
N GLY A 39 6.29 16.28 20.61
CA GLY A 39 5.42 15.75 21.67
C GLY A 39 5.07 14.26 21.58
N THR A 40 5.46 13.57 20.52
CA THR A 40 5.33 12.11 20.42
C THR A 40 6.60 11.41 20.94
N LEU A 41 6.84 11.47 22.26
CA LEU A 41 7.68 10.46 22.91
C LEU A 41 6.97 9.11 22.76
N ARG A 42 7.24 8.44 21.65
CA ARG A 42 6.63 7.14 21.31
C ARG A 42 7.19 6.10 22.26
N THR A 43 6.38 5.68 23.22
CA THR A 43 6.65 4.50 24.04
C THR A 43 5.98 3.30 23.38
N GLY A 44 6.74 2.54 22.58
CA GLY A 44 6.26 1.30 21.98
C GLY A 44 6.68 1.10 20.52
N SER A 45 6.77 -0.17 20.12
CA SER A 45 7.25 -0.66 18.82
C SER A 45 6.24 -0.54 17.66
N ARG A 46 5.35 0.46 17.67
CA ARG A 46 4.32 0.66 16.63
C ARG A 46 4.75 1.76 15.64
N GLY A 47 5.65 1.41 14.72
CA GLY A 47 6.19 2.31 13.69
C GLY A 47 7.60 1.93 13.25
N CYS A 48 8.16 2.61 12.24
CA CYS A 48 9.48 2.32 11.66
C CYS A 48 10.41 3.55 11.53
N CYS A 49 10.12 4.63 12.26
CA CYS A 49 10.73 5.96 12.07
C CYS A 49 10.84 6.77 13.37
N THR A 50 11.08 6.12 14.51
CA THR A 50 11.30 6.80 15.80
C THR A 50 12.78 6.97 16.14
N ILE A 51 13.07 7.74 17.19
CA ILE A 51 14.45 7.87 17.70
C ILE A 51 14.98 6.51 18.19
N GLU A 52 14.11 5.70 18.80
CA GLU A 52 14.42 4.33 19.22
C GLU A 52 14.74 3.45 18.00
N ASP A 53 13.94 3.52 16.94
CA ASP A 53 14.18 2.79 15.69
C ASP A 53 15.52 3.18 15.05
N SER A 54 15.85 4.47 15.03
CA SER A 54 17.14 4.97 14.55
C SER A 54 18.31 4.44 15.40
N ARG A 55 18.15 4.35 16.72
CA ARG A 55 19.17 3.76 17.60
C ARG A 55 19.35 2.27 17.36
N ASP A 56 18.27 1.54 17.14
CA ASP A 56 18.32 0.11 16.83
C ASP A 56 18.96 -0.14 15.45
N ALA A 57 18.64 0.69 14.45
CA ALA A 57 19.28 0.68 13.15
C ALA A 57 20.80 0.93 13.26
N TRP A 58 21.20 1.94 14.05
CA TRP A 58 22.60 2.24 14.31
C TRP A 58 23.35 1.06 14.94
N ARG A 59 22.78 0.44 15.99
CA ARG A 59 23.38 -0.75 16.63
C ARG A 59 23.54 -1.92 15.67
N ALA A 60 22.56 -2.15 14.81
CA ALA A 60 22.66 -3.18 13.78
C ALA A 60 23.82 -2.87 12.81
N CYS A 61 23.94 -1.62 12.35
CA CYS A 61 25.06 -1.22 11.49
C CYS A 61 26.43 -1.36 12.18
N ASP A 62 26.52 -1.02 13.47
CA ASP A 62 27.75 -1.14 14.27
C ASP A 62 28.22 -2.60 14.37
N ILE A 63 27.29 -3.53 14.65
CA ILE A 63 27.56 -4.98 14.66
C ILE A 63 28.04 -5.47 13.28
N LEU A 64 27.45 -4.94 12.21
CA LEU A 64 27.81 -5.29 10.83
C LEU A 64 29.10 -4.61 10.35
N GLY A 65 29.64 -3.65 11.12
CA GLY A 65 30.83 -2.89 10.75
C GLY A 65 30.63 -1.96 9.54
N ILE A 66 29.40 -1.47 9.31
CA ILE A 66 29.07 -0.63 8.16
C ILE A 66 28.78 0.83 8.56
N PRO A 67 29.09 1.82 7.69
CA PRO A 67 28.74 3.21 7.95
C PRO A 67 27.23 3.41 8.10
N TYR A 68 26.82 4.38 8.92
CA TYR A 68 25.42 4.68 9.20
C TYR A 68 25.14 6.18 9.14
N TYR A 69 24.05 6.54 8.46
CA TYR A 69 23.57 7.91 8.37
C TYR A 69 22.07 8.00 8.69
N VAL A 70 21.63 9.19 9.09
CA VAL A 70 20.21 9.53 9.22
C VAL A 70 19.90 10.61 8.21
N TRP A 71 18.89 10.38 7.37
CA TRP A 71 18.42 11.37 6.40
C TRP A 71 17.01 11.83 6.76
N ASP A 72 16.83 13.15 6.80
CA ASP A 72 15.54 13.77 7.01
C ASP A 72 14.75 13.81 5.69
N PHE A 73 13.60 13.14 5.69
CA PHE A 73 12.60 13.18 4.62
C PHE A 73 11.21 13.57 5.17
N SER A 74 11.16 14.14 6.37
CA SER A 74 9.90 14.43 7.07
C SER A 74 9.01 15.43 6.35
N GLU A 75 9.57 16.41 5.65
CA GLU A 75 8.82 17.37 4.85
C GLU A 75 8.14 16.69 3.65
N ARG A 76 8.91 15.98 2.82
CA ARG A 76 8.37 15.17 1.73
C ARG A 76 7.38 14.12 2.23
N PHE A 77 7.64 13.47 3.36
CA PHE A 77 6.70 12.50 3.93
C PHE A 77 5.38 13.13 4.36
N LYS A 78 5.44 14.31 4.98
CA LYS A 78 4.23 15.05 5.33
C LYS A 78 3.44 15.38 4.06
N GLU A 79 4.08 16.00 3.07
CA GLU A 79 3.42 16.46 1.85
C GLU A 79 2.89 15.29 0.99
N ASP A 80 3.75 14.33 0.67
CA ASP A 80 3.46 13.28 -0.33
C ASP A 80 2.70 12.08 0.25
N VAL A 81 2.65 11.93 1.58
CA VAL A 81 2.01 10.76 2.23
C VAL A 81 0.92 11.18 3.20
N VAL A 82 1.21 12.08 4.14
CA VAL A 82 0.25 12.45 5.19
C VAL A 82 -0.84 13.37 4.65
N ASP A 83 -0.47 14.41 3.93
CA ASP A 83 -1.41 15.40 3.39
C ASP A 83 -2.23 14.80 2.23
N ASP A 84 -1.62 13.95 1.38
CA ASP A 84 -2.34 13.11 0.41
C ASP A 84 -3.36 12.19 1.09
N PHE A 85 -2.98 11.51 2.17
CA PHE A 85 -3.89 10.65 2.93
C PHE A 85 -5.10 11.43 3.47
N ILE A 86 -4.88 12.62 4.05
CA ILE A 86 -5.96 13.49 4.54
C ILE A 86 -6.85 13.96 3.38
N ALA A 87 -6.25 14.39 2.25
CA ALA A 87 -6.99 14.88 1.10
C ALA A 87 -7.86 13.79 0.44
N GLU A 88 -7.35 12.56 0.33
CA GLU A 88 -8.09 11.42 -0.19
C GLU A 88 -9.28 11.06 0.70
N TYR A 89 -9.10 11.04 2.03
CA TYR A 89 -10.21 10.86 2.97
C TYR A 89 -11.23 12.00 2.92
N ALA A 90 -10.77 13.25 2.80
CA ALA A 90 -11.66 14.39 2.62
C ALA A 90 -12.49 14.31 1.32
N ALA A 91 -11.95 13.62 0.30
CA ALA A 91 -12.64 13.28 -0.94
C ALA A 91 -13.41 11.95 -0.88
N GLY A 92 -13.61 11.36 0.30
CA GLY A 92 -14.32 10.10 0.55
C GLY A 92 -13.70 8.85 -0.06
N ARG A 93 -12.42 8.93 -0.42
CA ARG A 93 -11.63 7.80 -0.87
C ARG A 93 -10.91 7.18 0.31
N THR A 94 -10.57 5.90 0.20
CA THR A 94 -9.80 5.17 1.22
C THR A 94 -8.40 4.90 0.67
N PRO A 95 -7.40 5.76 0.93
CA PRO A 95 -6.04 5.61 0.42
C PRO A 95 -5.25 4.51 1.15
N ASN A 96 -4.17 4.05 0.53
CA ASN A 96 -3.16 3.20 1.17
C ASN A 96 -1.84 3.99 1.37
N PRO A 97 -1.54 4.48 2.58
CA PRO A 97 -0.36 5.33 2.81
C PRO A 97 0.96 4.56 2.68
N CYS A 98 0.95 3.23 2.86
CA CYS A 98 2.16 2.41 2.66
C CYS A 98 2.53 2.31 1.18
N MET A 99 1.54 2.18 0.29
CA MET A 99 1.75 2.27 -1.17
C MET A 99 2.40 3.61 -1.53
N ARG A 100 1.80 4.72 -1.05
CA ARG A 100 2.30 6.08 -1.30
C ARG A 100 3.71 6.29 -0.76
N CYS A 101 4.01 5.80 0.43
CA CYS A 101 5.34 5.88 1.01
C CYS A 101 6.39 5.09 0.20
N ASN A 102 6.06 3.88 -0.28
CA ASN A 102 6.97 3.13 -1.15
C ASN A 102 7.20 3.87 -2.48
N GLU A 103 6.13 4.36 -3.11
CA GLU A 103 6.17 5.10 -4.37
C GLU A 103 7.01 6.39 -4.26
N ARG A 104 6.70 7.25 -3.28
CA ARG A 104 7.20 8.63 -3.21
C ARG A 104 8.45 8.79 -2.35
N ILE A 105 8.58 7.99 -1.29
CA ILE A 105 9.64 8.17 -0.31
C ILE A 105 10.75 7.14 -0.50
N LYS A 106 10.45 5.85 -0.35
CA LYS A 106 11.48 4.81 -0.33
C LYS A 106 12.11 4.53 -1.70
N PHE A 107 11.35 4.62 -2.79
CA PHE A 107 11.86 4.26 -4.11
C PHE A 107 11.83 5.40 -5.14
N ALA A 108 11.21 6.54 -4.84
CA ALA A 108 11.51 7.78 -5.55
C ALA A 108 12.59 8.56 -4.80
N ALA A 109 12.24 9.22 -3.69
CA ALA A 109 13.13 10.17 -3.02
C ALA A 109 14.45 9.56 -2.48
N LEU A 110 14.39 8.41 -1.82
CA LEU A 110 15.58 7.71 -1.30
C LEU A 110 16.45 7.18 -2.43
N LEU A 111 15.85 6.52 -3.44
CA LEU A 111 16.60 5.96 -4.56
C LEU A 111 17.27 7.06 -5.40
N GLU A 112 16.55 8.12 -5.74
CA GLU A 112 17.09 9.28 -6.46
C GLU A 112 18.33 9.84 -5.75
N LYS A 113 18.22 10.06 -4.43
CA LYS A 113 19.35 10.55 -3.61
C LYS A 113 20.49 9.54 -3.54
N ALA A 114 20.19 8.25 -3.46
CA ALA A 114 21.20 7.18 -3.45
C ALA A 114 22.01 7.17 -4.75
N LEU A 115 21.34 7.19 -5.90
CA LEU A 115 22.00 7.21 -7.22
C LEU A 115 22.85 8.48 -7.38
N ALA A 116 22.35 9.64 -6.97
CA ALA A 116 23.10 10.90 -7.00
C ALA A 116 24.37 10.89 -6.14
N LEU A 117 24.41 10.07 -5.08
CA LEU A 117 25.57 9.88 -4.20
C LEU A 117 26.50 8.73 -4.64
N GLY A 118 26.22 8.12 -5.80
CA GLY A 118 27.02 7.06 -6.39
C GLY A 118 26.80 5.68 -5.74
N PHE A 119 25.60 5.42 -5.22
CA PHE A 119 25.17 4.06 -4.90
C PHE A 119 24.60 3.39 -6.15
N ASP A 120 24.83 2.08 -6.28
CA ASP A 120 24.33 1.28 -7.41
C ASP A 120 22.90 0.76 -7.16
N ALA A 121 22.55 0.53 -5.89
CA ALA A 121 21.25 -0.03 -5.51
C ALA A 121 20.81 0.36 -4.09
N VAL A 122 19.51 0.28 -3.84
CA VAL A 122 18.88 0.38 -2.52
C VAL A 122 18.44 -1.02 -2.06
N CYS A 123 18.97 -1.44 -0.91
CA CYS A 123 18.59 -2.68 -0.24
C CYS A 123 17.52 -2.40 0.81
N THR A 124 16.44 -3.19 0.82
CA THR A 124 15.39 -3.10 1.83
C THR A 124 15.03 -4.47 2.40
N GLY A 125 14.43 -4.49 3.59
CA GLY A 125 13.92 -5.71 4.21
C GLY A 125 12.57 -6.19 3.67
N HIS A 126 12.19 -5.83 2.44
CA HIS A 126 10.92 -6.30 1.88
C HIS A 126 11.04 -7.75 1.40
N TYR A 127 9.94 -8.50 1.55
CA TYR A 127 9.78 -9.85 1.04
C TYR A 127 9.15 -9.78 -0.35
N ALA A 128 10.00 -9.66 -1.37
CA ALA A 128 9.66 -9.80 -2.77
C ALA A 128 10.94 -10.15 -3.54
N LYS A 129 10.83 -10.64 -4.77
CA LYS A 129 11.98 -11.05 -5.57
C LYS A 129 12.08 -10.17 -6.81
N VAL A 130 13.28 -9.74 -7.17
CA VAL A 130 13.56 -9.20 -8.50
C VAL A 130 14.26 -10.29 -9.30
N VAL A 131 13.74 -10.61 -10.48
CA VAL A 131 14.27 -11.61 -11.41
C VAL A 131 14.54 -10.93 -12.74
N GLU A 132 15.59 -11.32 -13.45
CA GLU A 132 15.80 -10.86 -14.82
C GLU A 132 15.08 -11.79 -15.80
N ASP A 133 14.37 -11.21 -16.77
CA ASP A 133 13.81 -11.96 -17.89
C ASP A 133 14.91 -12.44 -18.86
N ALA A 134 14.52 -13.09 -19.96
CA ALA A 134 15.47 -13.61 -20.95
C ALA A 134 16.33 -12.53 -21.62
N ASP A 135 15.87 -11.28 -21.61
CA ASP A 135 16.54 -10.12 -22.22
C ASP A 135 17.29 -9.27 -21.17
N GLY A 136 17.31 -9.70 -19.90
CA GLY A 136 17.99 -9.00 -18.80
C GLY A 136 17.16 -7.87 -18.16
N ASN A 137 15.86 -7.79 -18.43
CA ASN A 137 14.99 -6.79 -17.82
C ASN A 137 14.51 -7.25 -16.44
N PRO A 138 14.49 -6.38 -15.42
CA PRO A 138 13.95 -6.74 -14.13
C PRO A 138 12.42 -6.92 -14.14
N GLU A 139 11.99 -8.02 -13.54
CA GLU A 139 10.62 -8.35 -13.20
C GLU A 139 10.49 -8.43 -11.68
N LEU A 140 9.42 -7.84 -11.14
CA LEU A 140 9.07 -8.02 -9.73
C LEU A 140 8.24 -9.30 -9.57
N HIS A 141 8.59 -10.14 -8.61
CA HIS A 141 7.86 -11.36 -8.27
C HIS A 141 7.53 -11.42 -6.79
N ARG A 142 6.50 -12.22 -6.48
CA ARG A 142 6.15 -12.63 -5.12
C ARG A 142 7.33 -13.27 -4.40
N ALA A 143 7.36 -13.11 -3.08
CA ALA A 143 8.27 -13.87 -2.22
C ALA A 143 7.93 -15.37 -2.20
N ALA A 144 8.86 -16.18 -1.69
CA ALA A 144 8.65 -17.62 -1.52
C ALA A 144 7.53 -17.96 -0.51
N ASP A 145 7.40 -17.16 0.57
CA ASP A 145 6.35 -17.31 1.57
C ASP A 145 5.19 -16.35 1.29
N TRP A 146 4.03 -16.91 0.93
CA TRP A 146 2.79 -16.16 0.69
C TRP A 146 2.33 -15.35 1.90
N ALA A 147 2.54 -15.84 3.13
CA ALA A 147 2.09 -15.15 4.33
C ALA A 147 2.90 -13.87 4.63
N LYS A 148 4.08 -13.74 4.02
CA LYS A 148 4.99 -12.60 4.18
C LYS A 148 5.19 -11.79 2.91
N ASP A 149 4.63 -12.23 1.79
CA ASP A 149 4.75 -11.53 0.53
C ASP A 149 4.35 -10.05 0.64
N GLN A 150 5.27 -9.19 0.24
CA GLN A 150 5.12 -7.75 0.22
C GLN A 150 5.16 -7.19 -1.21
N SER A 151 5.13 -8.06 -2.21
CA SER A 151 5.10 -7.67 -3.63
C SER A 151 3.94 -6.73 -3.96
N TYR A 152 2.78 -6.88 -3.28
CA TYR A 152 1.65 -5.96 -3.39
C TYR A 152 2.06 -4.51 -3.12
N VAL A 153 2.80 -4.25 -2.03
CA VAL A 153 3.20 -2.88 -1.68
C VAL A 153 4.31 -2.31 -2.57
N LEU A 154 4.95 -3.16 -3.35
CA LEU A 154 6.00 -2.84 -4.30
C LEU A 154 5.50 -2.84 -5.75
N GLY A 155 4.22 -3.16 -6.01
CA GLY A 155 3.65 -3.10 -7.36
C GLY A 155 3.62 -1.69 -7.98
N VAL A 156 3.88 -0.66 -7.16
CA VAL A 156 4.06 0.73 -7.59
C VAL A 156 5.40 0.99 -8.28
N LEU A 157 6.41 0.12 -8.06
CA LEU A 157 7.75 0.34 -8.58
C LEU A 157 7.76 0.34 -10.10
N THR A 158 8.62 1.17 -10.67
CA THR A 158 8.84 1.23 -12.13
C THR A 158 10.00 0.33 -12.54
N HIS A 159 10.11 0.06 -13.84
CA HIS A 159 11.25 -0.63 -14.44
C HIS A 159 12.61 -0.09 -13.99
N GLU A 160 12.81 1.23 -14.05
CA GLU A 160 14.08 1.85 -13.63
C GLU A 160 14.32 1.72 -12.12
N GLN A 161 13.27 1.81 -11.30
CA GLN A 161 13.40 1.61 -9.86
C GLN A 161 13.79 0.17 -9.52
N LEU A 162 13.25 -0.82 -10.23
CA LEU A 162 13.56 -2.23 -10.01
C LEU A 162 15.01 -2.58 -10.34
N LYS A 163 15.61 -1.97 -11.38
CA LYS A 163 17.03 -2.16 -11.73
C LYS A 163 17.98 -1.86 -10.57
N HIS A 164 17.58 -0.93 -9.71
CA HIS A 164 18.37 -0.46 -8.58
C HIS A 164 17.80 -0.94 -7.23
N SER A 165 16.96 -1.96 -7.22
CA SER A 165 16.33 -2.49 -6.00
C SER A 165 16.91 -3.85 -5.61
N MET A 166 17.15 -4.05 -4.32
CA MET A 166 17.65 -5.30 -3.75
C MET A 166 16.77 -5.75 -2.58
N PHE A 167 16.30 -7.00 -2.65
CA PHE A 167 15.42 -7.62 -1.64
C PHE A 167 15.99 -8.96 -1.14
N PRO A 168 16.99 -8.95 -0.23
CA PRO A 168 17.70 -10.16 0.17
C PRO A 168 16.88 -11.19 0.96
N LEU A 169 15.63 -10.87 1.33
CA LEU A 169 14.76 -11.74 2.11
C LEU A 169 13.79 -12.56 1.27
N ALA A 170 13.75 -12.37 -0.05
CA ALA A 170 12.77 -12.96 -0.98
C ALA A 170 12.54 -14.47 -0.81
N GLU A 171 13.63 -15.22 -0.64
CA GLU A 171 13.65 -16.69 -0.56
C GLU A 171 13.50 -17.22 0.86
N THR A 172 13.34 -16.34 1.86
CA THR A 172 13.31 -16.79 3.26
C THR A 172 11.94 -17.39 3.55
N PRO A 173 11.86 -18.67 3.94
CA PRO A 173 10.59 -19.40 4.03
C PRO A 173 9.76 -19.01 5.26
N SER A 174 10.36 -18.37 6.26
CA SER A 174 9.60 -17.87 7.41
C SER A 174 10.31 -16.74 8.15
N LYS A 175 9.52 -15.97 8.89
CA LYS A 175 10.06 -14.94 9.78
C LYS A 175 10.81 -15.50 10.99
N ALA A 176 10.49 -16.73 11.42
CA ALA A 176 11.22 -17.39 12.49
C ALA A 176 12.69 -17.59 12.11
N GLU A 177 12.96 -17.91 10.85
CA GLU A 177 14.33 -18.04 10.34
C GLU A 177 15.08 -16.71 10.30
N VAL A 178 14.41 -15.62 9.87
CA VAL A 178 14.99 -14.27 9.91
C VAL A 178 15.35 -13.86 11.34
N ARG A 179 14.49 -14.15 12.32
CA ARG A 179 14.77 -13.87 13.74
C ARG A 179 15.92 -14.72 14.27
N ALA A 180 15.93 -16.02 13.98
CA ALA A 180 17.02 -16.91 14.38
C ALA A 180 18.36 -16.52 13.74
N GLU A 181 18.34 -16.05 12.49
CA GLU A 181 19.52 -15.50 11.82
C GLU A 181 20.01 -14.21 12.51
N ALA A 182 19.09 -13.31 12.85
CA ALA A 182 19.42 -12.11 13.60
C ALA A 182 20.07 -12.43 14.97
N GLU A 183 19.54 -13.41 15.71
CA GLU A 183 20.14 -13.87 16.97
C GLU A 183 21.55 -14.44 16.78
N ARG A 184 21.75 -15.30 15.77
CA ARG A 184 23.09 -15.86 15.46
C ARG A 184 24.11 -14.78 15.11
N ARG A 185 23.67 -13.68 14.50
CA ARG A 185 24.50 -12.53 14.14
C ARG A 185 24.67 -11.53 15.30
N GLY A 186 24.05 -11.78 16.46
CA GLY A 186 24.09 -10.88 17.62
C GLY A 186 23.25 -9.60 17.47
N LEU A 187 22.34 -9.54 16.48
CA LEU A 187 21.51 -8.37 16.23
C LEU A 187 20.42 -8.24 17.31
N SER A 188 20.45 -7.15 18.08
CA SER A 188 19.53 -6.91 19.22
C SER A 188 18.05 -6.81 18.84
N VAL A 189 17.75 -6.60 17.56
CA VAL A 189 16.39 -6.45 17.02
C VAL A 189 15.66 -7.77 16.78
N ALA A 190 16.31 -8.92 17.00
CA ALA A 190 15.73 -10.23 16.69
C ALA A 190 14.36 -10.50 17.35
N ASN A 191 14.19 -10.02 18.59
CA ASN A 191 12.95 -10.22 19.36
C ASN A 191 11.98 -9.02 19.29
N LYS A 192 12.31 -7.98 18.51
CA LYS A 192 11.47 -6.81 18.37
C LYS A 192 10.17 -7.20 17.63
N PRO A 193 8.99 -6.79 18.14
CA PRO A 193 7.73 -6.97 17.41
C PRO A 193 7.78 -6.26 16.07
N ASP A 194 7.01 -6.79 15.12
CA ASP A 194 6.89 -6.21 13.80
C ASP A 194 6.09 -4.91 13.87
N SER A 195 6.46 -3.93 13.04
CA SER A 195 5.66 -2.73 12.84
C SER A 195 4.40 -3.13 12.07
N HIS A 196 3.26 -3.09 12.74
CA HIS A 196 1.93 -3.20 12.15
C HIS A 196 1.22 -1.84 12.27
N ASP A 197 0.23 -1.60 11.40
CA ASP A 197 -0.55 -0.35 11.29
C ASP A 197 0.15 0.84 10.61
N ILE A 198 -0.62 1.93 10.40
CA ILE A 198 -0.17 3.14 9.70
C ILE A 198 0.86 3.88 10.56
N CYS A 199 2.08 4.06 10.04
CA CYS A 199 3.24 4.49 10.83
C CYS A 199 3.13 5.87 11.49
N PHE A 200 2.24 6.74 11.00
CA PHE A 200 1.99 8.08 11.54
C PHE A 200 0.75 8.17 12.45
N ILE A 201 0.02 7.06 12.65
CA ILE A 201 -1.15 6.94 13.54
C ILE A 201 -0.77 5.99 14.69
N PRO A 202 -0.24 6.51 15.82
CA PRO A 202 0.46 5.68 16.82
C PRO A 202 -0.43 4.71 17.59
N ASP A 203 -1.69 5.06 17.81
CA ASP A 203 -2.69 4.28 18.55
C ASP A 203 -3.49 3.32 17.64
N GLY A 204 -3.35 3.46 16.33
CA GLY A 204 -4.12 2.73 15.32
C GLY A 204 -5.54 3.28 15.14
N ASP A 205 -5.92 4.35 15.82
CA ASP A 205 -7.25 4.96 15.68
C ASP A 205 -7.27 5.94 14.51
N THR A 206 -7.37 5.39 13.30
CA THR A 206 -7.46 6.21 12.07
C THR A 206 -8.63 7.17 12.12
N ARG A 207 -9.75 6.76 12.73
CA ARG A 207 -10.94 7.61 12.82
C ARG A 207 -10.68 8.81 13.73
N GLY A 208 -10.24 8.58 14.97
CA GLY A 208 -9.91 9.66 15.90
C GLY A 208 -8.84 10.60 15.33
N TRP A 209 -7.83 10.05 14.66
CA TRP A 209 -6.78 10.84 14.02
C TRP A 209 -7.30 11.74 12.87
N LEU A 210 -8.29 11.27 12.09
CA LEU A 210 -8.94 12.05 11.03
C LEU A 210 -9.92 13.09 11.58
N GLU A 211 -10.65 12.77 12.66
CA GLU A 211 -11.60 13.69 13.33
C GLU A 211 -10.93 14.99 13.80
N GLU A 212 -9.63 14.94 14.14
CA GLU A 212 -8.84 16.12 14.51
C GLU A 212 -8.39 16.99 13.32
N ARG A 213 -8.49 16.48 12.09
CA ARG A 213 -7.83 17.05 10.90
C ARG A 213 -8.78 17.36 9.74
N ILE A 214 -9.95 16.75 9.74
CA ILE A 214 -10.99 16.95 8.75
C ILE A 214 -12.23 17.44 9.49
N ASP A 215 -12.76 18.58 9.05
CA ASP A 215 -14.04 19.08 9.57
C ASP A 215 -15.15 18.10 9.19
N LEU A 216 -15.65 17.36 10.18
CA LEU A 216 -16.78 16.47 9.99
C LEU A 216 -18.08 17.24 10.18
N THR A 217 -18.93 17.19 9.15
CA THR A 217 -20.26 17.80 9.18
C THR A 217 -21.33 16.71 9.17
N GLU A 218 -22.40 16.90 9.94
CA GLU A 218 -23.50 15.94 9.97
C GLU A 218 -24.13 15.82 8.56
N GLY A 219 -24.36 14.58 8.14
CA GLY A 219 -24.89 14.24 6.82
C GLY A 219 -25.90 13.11 6.88
N ASP A 220 -26.50 12.80 5.73
CA ASP A 220 -27.64 11.90 5.65
C ASP A 220 -27.21 10.47 5.28
N ILE A 221 -27.79 9.48 5.97
CA ILE A 221 -27.70 8.09 5.54
C ILE A 221 -28.93 7.79 4.69
N LEU A 222 -28.68 7.48 3.42
CA LEU A 222 -29.70 7.10 2.45
C LEU A 222 -29.71 5.59 2.24
N ASP A 223 -30.85 5.06 1.82
CA ASP A 223 -30.91 3.71 1.27
C ASP A 223 -30.76 3.67 -0.25
N VAL A 224 -30.89 2.47 -0.82
CA VAL A 224 -30.71 2.24 -2.26
C VAL A 224 -31.74 2.95 -3.14
N ASP A 225 -32.89 3.30 -2.57
CA ASP A 225 -33.99 4.00 -3.24
C ASP A 225 -33.90 5.52 -3.04
N GLY A 226 -32.91 5.99 -2.28
CA GLY A 226 -32.67 7.39 -1.96
C GLY A 226 -33.46 7.89 -0.75
N GLU A 227 -34.11 7.00 0.00
CA GLU A 227 -34.83 7.40 1.22
C GLU A 227 -33.87 7.62 2.38
N LYS A 228 -34.06 8.73 3.11
CA LYS A 228 -33.29 9.02 4.32
C LYS A 228 -33.70 8.07 5.44
N ILE A 229 -32.75 7.27 5.92
CA ILE A 229 -32.96 6.28 6.99
C ILE A 229 -32.19 6.61 8.28
N GLY A 230 -31.35 7.66 8.26
CA GLY A 230 -30.59 8.10 9.43
C GLY A 230 -29.71 9.32 9.13
N SER A 231 -28.88 9.68 10.11
CA SER A 231 -27.81 10.67 9.95
C SER A 231 -26.49 10.13 10.49
N HIS A 232 -25.39 10.75 10.07
CA HIS A 232 -24.04 10.39 10.46
C HIS A 232 -23.20 11.63 10.81
N PRO A 233 -22.17 11.50 11.66
CA PRO A 233 -21.35 12.65 12.05
C PRO A 233 -20.43 13.19 10.93
N GLY A 234 -20.20 12.43 9.86
CA GLY A 234 -19.49 12.88 8.66
C GLY A 234 -19.23 11.74 7.67
N ALA A 235 -19.47 11.97 6.37
CA ALA A 235 -19.41 10.93 5.34
C ALA A 235 -17.99 10.34 5.19
N ASN A 236 -16.98 11.19 5.37
CA ASN A 236 -15.56 10.86 5.24
C ASN A 236 -15.04 9.87 6.32
N ALA A 237 -15.81 9.66 7.40
CA ALA A 237 -15.47 8.71 8.45
C ALA A 237 -15.95 7.27 8.15
N PHE A 238 -16.61 7.05 7.01
CA PHE A 238 -17.10 5.74 6.59
C PHE A 238 -16.16 5.09 5.58
N THR A 239 -16.30 3.78 5.42
CA THR A 239 -15.63 3.02 4.36
C THR A 239 -16.63 2.12 3.67
N VAL A 240 -16.54 1.99 2.34
CA VAL A 240 -17.38 1.05 1.57
C VAL A 240 -17.21 -0.37 2.12
N GLY A 241 -18.34 -1.06 2.35
CA GLY A 241 -18.40 -2.37 3.00
C GLY A 241 -18.49 -2.32 4.54
N GLN A 242 -18.44 -1.14 5.16
CA GLN A 242 -18.60 -1.00 6.61
C GLN A 242 -20.00 -1.38 7.07
N ARG A 243 -20.09 -2.25 8.09
CA ARG A 243 -21.33 -2.62 8.78
C ARG A 243 -21.50 -1.91 10.13
N ARG A 244 -20.43 -1.83 10.92
CA ARG A 244 -20.47 -1.32 12.30
C ARG A 244 -20.44 0.21 12.30
N GLY A 245 -21.06 0.84 13.31
CA GLY A 245 -21.00 2.30 13.49
C GLY A 245 -22.04 3.12 12.71
N LEU A 246 -22.91 2.49 11.91
CA LEU A 246 -23.98 3.17 11.18
C LEU A 246 -25.14 3.66 12.06
N LYS A 247 -25.27 3.15 13.29
CA LYS A 247 -26.30 3.54 14.31
C LYS A 247 -27.71 3.76 13.73
N LEU A 248 -28.12 2.91 12.77
CA LEU A 248 -29.43 3.01 12.14
C LEU A 248 -30.52 2.64 13.15
N GLY A 249 -31.38 3.60 13.48
CA GLY A 249 -32.50 3.42 14.42
C GLY A 249 -33.67 2.61 13.83
N THR A 250 -33.69 2.44 12.51
CA THR A 250 -34.73 1.73 11.78
C THR A 250 -34.17 0.42 11.22
N PRO A 251 -34.63 -0.77 11.68
CA PRO A 251 -34.27 -2.04 11.07
C PRO A 251 -34.66 -2.07 9.59
N ALA A 252 -33.88 -2.77 8.75
CA ALA A 252 -34.33 -3.07 7.39
C ALA A 252 -35.64 -3.88 7.43
N ALA A 253 -36.50 -3.72 6.43
CA ALA A 253 -37.79 -4.41 6.37
C ALA A 253 -37.64 -5.95 6.39
N ASP A 254 -36.49 -6.48 5.94
CA ASP A 254 -36.13 -7.89 5.95
C ASP A 254 -35.36 -8.33 7.22
N GLY A 255 -35.12 -7.42 8.17
CA GLY A 255 -34.36 -7.64 9.39
C GLY A 255 -32.86 -7.88 9.19
N LYS A 256 -32.34 -7.76 7.96
CA LYS A 256 -30.91 -8.01 7.66
C LYS A 256 -30.04 -6.78 7.92
N PRO A 257 -28.74 -6.97 8.21
CA PRO A 257 -27.83 -5.84 8.38
C PRO A 257 -27.64 -5.08 7.07
N ARG A 258 -27.54 -3.75 7.18
CA ARG A 258 -27.14 -2.88 6.06
C ARG A 258 -25.64 -2.61 6.08
N PHE A 259 -25.06 -2.39 4.91
CA PHE A 259 -23.66 -2.08 4.70
C PHE A 259 -23.53 -0.79 3.89
N VAL A 260 -22.47 -0.02 4.11
CA VAL A 260 -22.12 1.14 3.27
C VAL A 260 -21.82 0.66 1.85
N LEU A 261 -22.64 1.05 0.89
CA LEU A 261 -22.46 0.74 -0.53
C LEU A 261 -21.66 1.82 -1.26
N GLU A 262 -21.91 3.08 -0.92
CA GLU A 262 -21.33 4.25 -1.58
C GLU A 262 -21.17 5.38 -0.56
N ILE A 263 -20.12 6.18 -0.71
CA ILE A 263 -19.92 7.42 0.05
C ILE A 263 -19.94 8.56 -0.97
N ARG A 264 -20.74 9.59 -0.71
CA ARG A 264 -20.94 10.76 -1.57
C ARG A 264 -20.51 12.03 -0.81
N PRO A 265 -19.21 12.35 -0.80
CA PRO A 265 -18.68 13.43 0.03
C PRO A 265 -19.18 14.81 -0.38
N LYS A 266 -19.37 15.04 -1.69
CA LYS A 266 -19.86 16.33 -2.21
C LYS A 266 -21.27 16.64 -1.71
N GLN A 267 -22.11 15.63 -1.57
CA GLN A 267 -23.48 15.71 -1.05
C GLN A 267 -23.55 15.50 0.47
N ASN A 268 -22.44 15.08 1.08
CA ASN A 268 -22.36 14.60 2.46
C ASN A 268 -23.39 13.49 2.76
N GLU A 269 -23.49 12.51 1.86
CA GLU A 269 -24.40 11.38 1.97
C GLU A 269 -23.64 10.05 2.07
N VAL A 270 -24.20 9.10 2.81
CA VAL A 270 -23.75 7.70 2.83
C VAL A 270 -24.90 6.81 2.39
N VAL A 271 -24.69 6.04 1.32
CA VAL A 271 -25.71 5.11 0.81
C VAL A 271 -25.47 3.74 1.43
N VAL A 272 -26.51 3.14 2.00
CA VAL A 272 -26.45 1.80 2.59
C VAL A 272 -27.49 0.86 1.99
N GLY A 273 -27.19 -0.43 2.01
CA GLY A 273 -28.12 -1.43 1.50
C GLY A 273 -27.75 -2.85 1.88
N PRO A 274 -28.45 -3.84 1.32
CA PRO A 274 -28.22 -5.25 1.60
C PRO A 274 -26.86 -5.71 1.08
N GLU A 275 -26.37 -6.77 1.73
CA GLU A 275 -25.02 -7.30 1.57
C GLU A 275 -24.64 -7.68 0.12
N HIS A 276 -25.57 -8.26 -0.62
CA HIS A 276 -25.33 -8.74 -1.99
C HIS A 276 -25.06 -7.60 -2.99
N LEU A 277 -25.43 -6.36 -2.67
CA LEU A 277 -25.15 -5.20 -3.51
C LEU A 277 -23.72 -4.67 -3.38
N LEU A 278 -22.90 -5.25 -2.49
CA LEU A 278 -21.46 -4.98 -2.41
C LEU A 278 -20.63 -5.77 -3.43
N ALA A 279 -21.27 -6.63 -4.24
CA ALA A 279 -20.60 -7.41 -5.26
C ALA A 279 -20.05 -6.49 -6.35
N ILE A 280 -18.73 -6.49 -6.53
CA ILE A 280 -18.01 -5.73 -7.54
C ILE A 280 -17.55 -6.71 -8.60
N ASP A 281 -17.82 -6.39 -9.86
CA ASP A 281 -17.46 -7.20 -11.03
C ASP A 281 -16.48 -6.46 -11.94
N GLU A 282 -16.47 -5.13 -11.91
CA GLU A 282 -15.55 -4.29 -12.69
C GLU A 282 -14.93 -3.20 -11.81
N MET A 283 -13.62 -2.97 -11.99
CA MET A 283 -12.88 -1.86 -11.41
C MET A 283 -12.25 -1.05 -12.54
N ARG A 284 -12.28 0.28 -12.40
CA ARG A 284 -11.54 1.20 -13.26
C ARG A 284 -10.46 1.89 -12.45
N GLY A 285 -9.23 1.77 -12.91
CA GLY A 285 -8.03 2.29 -12.28
C GLY A 285 -7.46 3.47 -13.05
N ILE A 286 -6.92 4.43 -12.31
CA ILE A 286 -6.14 5.58 -12.77
C ILE A 286 -4.72 5.49 -12.21
N LYS A 287 -3.83 6.40 -12.63
CA LYS A 287 -2.42 6.45 -12.17
C LYS A 287 -1.73 5.08 -12.34
N VAL A 288 -1.86 4.51 -13.54
CA VAL A 288 -1.31 3.19 -13.88
C VAL A 288 0.21 3.24 -13.84
N SER A 289 0.84 2.24 -13.20
CA SER A 289 2.28 2.02 -13.28
C SER A 289 2.60 0.53 -13.46
N TRP A 290 3.76 0.24 -14.05
CA TRP A 290 4.19 -1.12 -14.41
C TRP A 290 5.47 -1.49 -13.66
N ALA A 291 5.43 -2.64 -12.99
CA ALA A 291 6.52 -3.20 -12.19
C ALA A 291 7.49 -3.99 -13.08
N GLY A 292 8.24 -3.25 -13.89
CA GLY A 292 9.08 -3.77 -14.97
C GLY A 292 8.57 -3.28 -16.32
N LEU A 293 8.95 -3.97 -17.40
CA LEU A 293 8.37 -3.68 -18.71
C LEU A 293 6.91 -4.17 -18.79
N PRO A 294 6.00 -3.39 -19.41
CA PRO A 294 4.65 -3.86 -19.69
C PRO A 294 4.66 -5.07 -20.63
N ILE A 295 3.68 -5.96 -20.46
CA ILE A 295 3.41 -7.08 -21.38
C ILE A 295 2.92 -6.57 -22.75
N ASP A 296 2.98 -7.41 -23.78
CA ASP A 296 2.63 -7.01 -25.15
C ASP A 296 1.15 -6.64 -25.33
N GLU A 297 0.26 -7.27 -24.56
CA GLU A 297 -1.18 -6.98 -24.57
C GLU A 297 -1.45 -5.53 -24.18
N VAL A 298 -0.66 -4.97 -23.25
CA VAL A 298 -0.73 -3.54 -22.88
C VAL A 298 -0.37 -2.64 -24.07
N ARG A 299 0.64 -3.02 -24.86
CA ARG A 299 1.06 -2.26 -26.06
C ARG A 299 0.03 -2.34 -27.18
N THR A 300 -0.62 -3.47 -27.33
CA THR A 300 -1.60 -3.73 -28.40
C THR A 300 -3.02 -3.30 -28.03
N GLY A 301 -3.28 -2.98 -26.76
CA GLY A 301 -4.62 -2.69 -26.24
C GLY A 301 -5.50 -3.95 -26.15
N ALA A 302 -4.90 -5.13 -26.15
CA ALA A 302 -5.62 -6.39 -26.03
C ALA A 302 -6.00 -6.68 -24.57
N GLU A 303 -7.09 -7.42 -24.37
CA GLU A 303 -7.40 -7.97 -23.05
C GLU A 303 -6.43 -9.09 -22.69
N PHE A 304 -6.09 -9.21 -21.40
CA PHE A 304 -5.23 -10.25 -20.88
C PHE A 304 -5.77 -10.83 -19.57
N ASP A 305 -5.56 -12.13 -19.36
CA ASP A 305 -5.88 -12.81 -18.12
C ASP A 305 -4.84 -12.45 -17.05
N CYS A 306 -5.31 -12.20 -15.83
CA CYS A 306 -4.47 -11.87 -14.69
C CYS A 306 -5.14 -12.26 -13.35
N MET A 307 -4.38 -12.11 -12.27
CA MET A 307 -4.92 -12.13 -10.92
C MET A 307 -4.91 -10.70 -10.36
N ALA A 308 -6.02 -10.22 -9.83
CA ALA A 308 -6.17 -8.90 -9.23
C ALA A 308 -6.16 -8.99 -7.70
N GLN A 309 -5.30 -8.22 -7.04
CA GLN A 309 -5.27 -8.10 -5.59
C GLN A 309 -5.57 -6.64 -5.21
N VAL A 310 -6.49 -6.42 -4.27
CA VAL A 310 -6.91 -5.05 -3.87
C VAL A 310 -6.57 -4.70 -2.42
N ARG A 311 -5.95 -5.64 -1.69
CA ARG A 311 -5.50 -5.49 -0.29
C ARG A 311 -4.23 -6.29 -0.07
N ALA A 312 -3.28 -5.76 0.69
CA ALA A 312 -2.00 -6.42 0.95
C ALA A 312 -2.11 -7.85 1.52
N HIS A 313 -3.08 -8.09 2.41
CA HIS A 313 -3.35 -9.41 3.00
C HIS A 313 -4.60 -10.09 2.42
N GLY A 314 -5.14 -9.58 1.31
CA GLY A 314 -6.26 -10.21 0.62
C GLY A 314 -5.77 -11.20 -0.42
N ASP A 315 -6.50 -12.30 -0.60
CA ASP A 315 -6.24 -13.26 -1.67
C ASP A 315 -6.46 -12.59 -3.04
N PRO A 316 -5.58 -12.86 -4.02
CA PRO A 316 -5.78 -12.37 -5.37
C PRO A 316 -6.91 -13.16 -6.06
N VAL A 317 -7.74 -12.47 -6.85
CA VAL A 317 -8.89 -13.05 -7.57
C VAL A 317 -8.64 -13.07 -9.08
N ALA A 318 -9.16 -14.08 -9.77
CA ALA A 318 -9.02 -14.16 -11.22
C ALA A 318 -9.76 -13.02 -11.92
N ALA A 319 -9.13 -12.41 -12.92
CA ALA A 319 -9.66 -11.27 -13.65
C ALA A 319 -9.17 -11.23 -15.10
N ARG A 320 -9.87 -10.46 -15.93
CA ARG A 320 -9.37 -9.98 -17.22
C ARG A 320 -9.14 -8.49 -17.13
N ALA A 321 -8.01 -8.02 -17.64
CA ALA A 321 -7.68 -6.61 -17.65
C ALA A 321 -7.41 -6.11 -19.07
N VAL A 322 -7.69 -4.84 -19.29
CA VAL A 322 -7.34 -4.11 -20.51
C VAL A 322 -6.93 -2.69 -20.16
N VAL A 323 -6.00 -2.15 -20.94
CA VAL A 323 -5.55 -0.77 -20.81
C VAL A 323 -6.21 0.06 -21.90
N GLU A 324 -7.02 1.02 -21.47
CA GLU A 324 -7.66 2.00 -22.34
C GLU A 324 -6.86 3.31 -22.25
N VAL A 325 -6.79 4.07 -23.35
CA VAL A 325 -6.20 5.42 -23.35
C VAL A 325 -7.36 6.41 -23.42
N GLY A 326 -7.45 7.28 -22.42
CA GLY A 326 -8.47 8.32 -22.35
C GLY A 326 -8.22 9.45 -23.35
N ASP A 327 -9.23 10.31 -23.53
CA ASP A 327 -9.14 11.48 -24.41
C ASP A 327 -8.07 12.49 -23.96
N ASP A 328 -7.70 12.46 -22.67
CA ASP A 328 -6.63 13.25 -22.08
C ASP A 328 -5.23 12.65 -22.31
N GLY A 329 -5.15 11.50 -22.99
CA GLY A 329 -3.93 10.75 -23.27
C GLY A 329 -3.45 9.89 -22.10
N ASN A 330 -4.17 9.85 -20.97
CA ASN A 330 -3.79 9.03 -19.82
C ASN A 330 -4.25 7.59 -19.97
N GLN A 331 -3.48 6.66 -19.39
CA GLN A 331 -3.86 5.26 -19.32
C GLN A 331 -4.88 5.03 -18.20
N HIS A 332 -5.93 4.29 -18.53
CA HIS A 332 -6.92 3.76 -17.62
C HIS A 332 -6.87 2.23 -17.65
N LEU A 333 -6.89 1.62 -16.47
CA LEU A 333 -6.91 0.17 -16.35
C LEU A 333 -8.35 -0.29 -16.08
N VAL A 334 -8.93 -1.09 -16.96
CA VAL A 334 -10.22 -1.73 -16.71
C VAL A 334 -9.96 -3.18 -16.29
N VAL A 335 -10.45 -3.57 -15.11
CA VAL A 335 -10.28 -4.90 -14.53
C VAL A 335 -11.64 -5.52 -14.31
N ARG A 336 -11.95 -6.62 -15.00
CA ARG A 336 -13.19 -7.38 -14.88
C ARG A 336 -12.93 -8.68 -14.15
N LEU A 337 -13.57 -8.85 -13.01
CA LEU A 337 -13.39 -10.01 -12.15
C LEU A 337 -14.18 -11.20 -12.69
N VAL A 338 -13.58 -12.39 -12.63
CA VAL A 338 -14.26 -13.64 -12.98
C VAL A 338 -15.31 -13.98 -11.92
N GLU A 339 -14.95 -13.80 -10.65
CA GLU A 339 -15.86 -13.93 -9.52
C GLU A 339 -16.02 -12.58 -8.81
N PRO A 340 -17.26 -12.18 -8.44
CA PRO A 340 -17.48 -10.91 -7.79
C PRO A 340 -16.74 -10.81 -6.46
N MET A 341 -16.07 -9.68 -6.21
CA MET A 341 -15.43 -9.41 -4.93
C MET A 341 -16.21 -8.39 -4.11
N ARG A 342 -15.86 -8.25 -2.83
CA ARG A 342 -16.58 -7.39 -1.89
C ARG A 342 -15.64 -6.39 -1.22
N GLY A 343 -16.16 -5.21 -0.90
CA GLY A 343 -15.43 -4.21 -0.13
C GLY A 343 -14.26 -3.59 -0.89
N VAL A 344 -14.42 -3.35 -2.20
CA VAL A 344 -13.49 -2.52 -2.96
C VAL A 344 -13.90 -1.07 -2.76
N ALA A 345 -12.98 -0.26 -2.25
CA ALA A 345 -13.20 1.16 -2.04
C ALA A 345 -12.34 1.96 -3.04
N PRO A 346 -12.90 3.01 -3.68
CA PRO A 346 -12.11 3.99 -4.40
C PRO A 346 -10.97 4.56 -3.54
N GLY A 347 -9.82 4.82 -4.15
CA GLY A 347 -8.57 5.23 -3.49
C GLY A 347 -7.65 4.07 -3.07
N GLN A 348 -8.17 2.84 -2.98
CA GLN A 348 -7.32 1.66 -2.83
C GLN A 348 -6.54 1.37 -4.13
N THR A 349 -5.56 0.49 -4.06
CA THR A 349 -4.77 0.08 -5.22
C THR A 349 -5.16 -1.31 -5.65
N VAL A 350 -5.34 -1.52 -6.95
CA VAL A 350 -5.36 -2.86 -7.54
C VAL A 350 -3.97 -3.17 -8.08
N VAL A 351 -3.42 -4.33 -7.72
CA VAL A 351 -2.16 -4.86 -8.24
C VAL A 351 -2.46 -6.10 -9.07
N LEU A 352 -1.90 -6.15 -10.28
CA LEU A 352 -2.11 -7.24 -11.22
C LEU A 352 -0.92 -8.22 -11.23
N TYR A 353 -1.23 -9.51 -11.32
CA TYR A 353 -0.25 -10.58 -11.33
C TYR A 353 -0.47 -11.58 -12.47
N GLN A 354 0.62 -12.20 -12.93
CA GLN A 354 0.60 -13.42 -13.75
C GLN A 354 1.55 -14.45 -13.13
N GLY A 355 0.97 -15.52 -12.57
CA GLY A 355 1.73 -16.45 -11.73
C GLY A 355 2.31 -15.71 -10.51
N THR A 356 3.64 -15.71 -10.37
CA THR A 356 4.33 -14.96 -9.32
C THR A 356 4.72 -13.55 -9.74
N ARG A 357 4.71 -13.22 -11.05
CA ARG A 357 5.12 -11.91 -11.56
C ARG A 357 4.07 -10.86 -11.22
N VAL A 358 4.53 -9.73 -10.69
CA VAL A 358 3.77 -8.50 -10.56
C VAL A 358 3.85 -7.76 -11.88
N LEU A 359 2.71 -7.50 -12.51
CA LEU A 359 2.68 -6.75 -13.77
C LEU A 359 2.77 -5.25 -13.48
N GLY A 360 1.96 -4.78 -12.53
CA GLY A 360 1.80 -3.35 -12.24
C GLY A 360 0.61 -3.09 -11.34
N GLN A 361 0.25 -1.82 -11.23
CA GLN A 361 -0.84 -1.37 -10.38
C GLN A 361 -1.65 -0.22 -11.00
N ALA A 362 -2.84 -0.01 -10.44
CA ALA A 362 -3.59 1.23 -10.64
C ALA A 362 -4.32 1.63 -9.34
N THR A 363 -4.50 2.93 -9.14
CA THR A 363 -5.39 3.45 -8.08
C THR A 363 -6.83 3.30 -8.54
N ILE A 364 -7.65 2.61 -7.76
CA ILE A 364 -9.06 2.35 -8.08
C ILE A 364 -9.82 3.67 -7.99
N ASP A 365 -10.31 4.14 -9.13
CA ASP A 365 -11.12 5.34 -9.23
C ASP A 365 -12.61 5.01 -9.05
N SER A 366 -13.07 3.94 -9.69
CA SER A 366 -14.42 3.41 -9.51
C SER A 366 -14.46 1.89 -9.47
N ALA A 367 -15.42 1.37 -8.73
CA ALA A 367 -15.71 -0.06 -8.60
C ALA A 367 -17.22 -0.24 -8.76
N ARG A 368 -17.64 -1.17 -9.63
CA ARG A 368 -19.03 -1.28 -10.07
C ARG A 368 -19.50 -2.74 -10.02
N SER A 369 -20.79 -2.90 -9.75
CA SER A 369 -21.52 -4.16 -9.96
C SER A 369 -22.13 -4.15 -11.35
N ALA A 370 -22.04 -5.25 -12.09
CA ALA A 370 -22.77 -5.45 -13.34
C ALA A 370 -24.30 -5.46 -13.13
N LEU A 371 -24.76 -5.69 -11.89
CA LEU A 371 -26.17 -5.68 -11.49
C LEU A 371 -26.72 -4.28 -11.15
N ARG A 372 -25.90 -3.22 -11.22
CA ARG A 372 -26.27 -1.84 -10.83
C ARG A 372 -25.83 -0.79 -11.89
N PRO A 373 -26.34 -0.84 -13.14
CA PRO A 373 -25.99 0.14 -14.17
C PRO A 373 -26.37 1.58 -13.79
N GLU A 374 -27.35 1.80 -12.93
CA GLU A 374 -27.81 3.11 -12.46
C GLU A 374 -26.80 3.86 -11.57
N LEU A 375 -25.87 3.15 -10.94
CA LEU A 375 -24.74 3.77 -10.24
C LEU A 375 -23.66 4.30 -11.20
N ALA A 376 -23.80 4.07 -12.51
CA ALA A 376 -22.85 4.54 -13.53
C ALA A 376 -22.94 6.05 -13.81
N ALA A 377 -24.06 6.71 -13.46
CA ALA A 377 -24.40 8.04 -13.95
C ALA A 377 -23.97 9.21 -13.05
N THR A 378 -23.53 8.96 -11.82
CA THR A 378 -23.35 10.01 -10.79
C THR A 378 -21.91 10.48 -10.57
N GLN A 379 -20.94 9.97 -11.34
CA GLN A 379 -19.51 10.29 -11.19
C GLN A 379 -18.93 11.21 -12.28
N ALA A 380 -19.77 11.89 -13.06
CA ALA A 380 -19.34 12.96 -13.97
C ALA A 380 -19.15 14.30 -13.25
#